data_AF-A0A521FUJ9-F1
#
_entry.id   AF-A0A521FUJ9-F1
#
_cell.length_a   1.000
_cell.length_b   1.000
_cell.length_c   1.000
_cell.angle_alpha   90.00
_cell.angle_beta   90.00
_cell.angle_gamma   90.00
#
_symmetry.space_group_name_H-M   'P 1'
#
loop_
_entity.id
_entity.type
_entity.pdbx_description
1 polymer ?
#
loop_
_entity_poly.entity_id
_entity_poly.type
_entity_poly.pdbx_seq_one_letter_code
_entity_poly.pdbx_strand_id
1 'polypeptide(L)'
;MKNISTFTFTFFLLLFTIGVSAQTDENRTKLQMMISFNGKSVVTELNSVSTSLSRIYDEAITIKAVKDSLKKELPSSYLKTFYFTIEAKKISDELLRVFARKQNKFDGTITMIDTFGKNPTRTIKFKQASLYSYSDQMSSMSYNDSYGSASISISCQEVSINGIVIEQ
;
A
#
# COMPACT_ATOMS: atom_id res chain seq x y z
N MET A 1 -39.78 -20.80 45.54
CA MET A 1 -38.67 -20.86 44.54
C MET A 1 -39.08 -20.39 43.14
N LYS A 2 -40.07 -19.50 42.96
CA LYS A 2 -40.51 -19.04 41.62
C LYS A 2 -39.69 -17.88 41.03
N ASN A 3 -38.94 -17.15 41.86
CA ASN A 3 -38.25 -15.93 41.43
C ASN A 3 -36.77 -16.13 41.06
N ILE A 4 -36.20 -17.31 41.32
CA ILE A 4 -34.79 -17.62 41.01
C ILE A 4 -34.61 -17.83 39.51
N SER A 5 -35.54 -18.53 38.85
CA SER A 5 -35.56 -18.74 37.39
C SER A 5 -35.60 -17.44 36.60
N THR A 6 -36.37 -16.46 37.05
CA THR A 6 -36.52 -15.16 36.38
C THR A 6 -35.26 -14.31 36.53
N PHE A 7 -34.55 -14.45 37.64
CA PHE A 7 -33.30 -13.75 37.90
C PHE A 7 -32.15 -14.32 37.06
N THR A 8 -32.10 -15.65 36.88
CA THR A 8 -31.07 -16.30 36.05
C THR A 8 -31.22 -15.95 34.57
N PHE A 9 -32.47 -15.86 34.07
CA PHE A 9 -32.73 -15.52 32.67
C PHE A 9 -32.38 -14.06 32.34
N THR A 10 -32.68 -13.14 33.26
CA THR A 10 -32.32 -11.71 33.09
C THR A 10 -30.80 -11.49 33.15
N PHE A 11 -30.09 -12.24 34.01
CA PHE A 11 -28.63 -12.18 34.08
C PHE A 11 -27.94 -12.74 32.83
N PHE A 12 -28.50 -13.78 32.21
CA PHE A 12 -27.97 -14.36 30.97
C PHE A 12 -28.14 -13.42 29.77
N LEU A 13 -29.22 -12.64 29.71
CA LEU A 13 -29.47 -11.64 28.65
C LEU A 13 -28.50 -10.44 28.70
N LEU A 14 -28.01 -10.06 29.88
CA LEU A 14 -27.04 -8.98 30.05
C LEU A 14 -25.62 -9.36 29.59
N LEU A 15 -25.29 -10.65 29.50
CA LEU A 15 -23.97 -11.12 29.06
C LEU A 15 -23.79 -11.14 27.53
N PHE A 16 -24.88 -11.01 26.75
CA PHE A 16 -24.82 -11.03 25.29
C PHE A 16 -24.54 -9.66 24.63
N THR A 17 -24.52 -8.56 25.39
CA THR A 17 -24.36 -7.20 24.81
C THR A 17 -22.90 -6.72 24.72
N ILE A 18 -21.95 -7.47 25.28
CA ILE A 18 -20.54 -7.05 25.37
C ILE A 18 -19.67 -7.47 24.15
N GLY A 19 -20.25 -8.08 23.11
CA GLY A 19 -19.48 -8.70 22.02
C GLY A 19 -19.42 -7.99 20.66
N VAL A 20 -20.10 -6.85 20.44
CA VAL A 20 -20.35 -6.35 19.06
C VAL A 20 -19.40 -5.21 18.62
N SER A 21 -18.54 -4.70 19.49
CA SER A 21 -17.70 -3.54 19.17
C SER A 21 -16.44 -3.85 18.34
N ALA A 22 -16.00 -5.12 18.25
CA ALA A 22 -14.74 -5.46 17.58
C ALA A 22 -14.84 -5.51 16.04
N GLN A 23 -16.01 -5.81 15.49
CA GLN A 23 -16.19 -6.01 14.04
C GLN A 23 -16.42 -4.69 13.27
N THR A 24 -16.77 -3.61 13.98
CA THR A 24 -17.11 -2.32 13.37
C THR A 24 -15.87 -1.52 12.93
N ASP A 25 -14.72 -1.72 13.59
CA ASP A 25 -13.50 -0.98 13.28
C ASP A 25 -12.85 -1.42 11.96
N GLU A 26 -13.06 -2.68 11.53
CA GLU A 26 -12.45 -3.25 10.32
C GLU A 26 -12.94 -2.57 9.02
N ASN A 27 -14.10 -1.91 9.06
CA ASN A 27 -14.69 -1.17 7.94
C ASN A 27 -14.49 0.36 7.99
N ARG A 28 -13.75 0.87 8.98
CA ARG A 28 -13.66 2.31 9.23
C ARG A 28 -12.75 3.06 8.26
N THR A 29 -11.78 2.38 7.66
CA THR A 29 -10.82 3.02 6.73
C THR A 29 -10.82 2.30 5.40
N LYS A 30 -11.16 3.04 4.33
CA LYS A 30 -11.02 2.56 2.95
C LYS A 30 -9.67 3.00 2.40
N LEU A 31 -8.83 2.03 2.07
CA LEU A 31 -7.53 2.24 1.43
C LEU A 31 -7.56 1.66 0.01
N GLN A 32 -7.25 2.49 -0.98
CA GLN A 32 -7.26 2.09 -2.39
C GLN A 32 -6.10 2.71 -3.15
N MET A 33 -5.57 1.97 -4.12
CA MET A 33 -4.66 2.45 -5.14
C MET A 33 -5.39 2.55 -6.47
N MET A 34 -5.10 3.61 -7.23
CA MET A 34 -5.53 3.78 -8.61
C MET A 34 -4.29 3.99 -9.48
N ILE A 35 -4.18 3.23 -10.56
CA ILE A 35 -3.13 3.35 -11.58
C ILE A 35 -3.79 3.67 -12.92
N SER A 36 -3.24 4.65 -13.63
CA SER A 36 -3.64 4.92 -15.02
C SER A 36 -2.78 4.09 -15.97
N PHE A 37 -3.40 3.18 -16.72
CA PHE A 37 -2.71 2.30 -17.67
C PHE A 37 -3.51 2.14 -18.97
N ASN A 38 -2.88 2.43 -20.12
CA ASN A 38 -3.52 2.40 -21.44
C ASN A 38 -4.85 3.18 -21.52
N GLY A 39 -4.91 4.34 -20.88
CA GLY A 39 -6.13 5.18 -20.83
C GLY A 39 -7.25 4.64 -19.94
N LYS A 40 -7.02 3.54 -19.20
CA LYS A 40 -7.96 2.99 -18.22
C LYS A 40 -7.44 3.18 -16.80
N SER A 41 -8.35 3.40 -15.85
CA SER A 41 -8.04 3.42 -14.43
C SER A 41 -8.18 2.01 -13.85
N VAL A 42 -7.08 1.47 -13.34
CA VAL A 42 -7.04 0.21 -12.57
C VAL A 42 -7.13 0.57 -11.10
N VAL A 43 -8.19 0.14 -10.42
CA VAL A 43 -8.41 0.40 -8.99
C VAL A 43 -8.20 -0.89 -8.20
N THR A 44 -7.43 -0.81 -7.12
CA THR A 44 -7.06 -1.93 -6.27
C THR A 44 -7.27 -1.57 -4.81
N GLU A 45 -8.03 -2.38 -4.09
CA GLU A 45 -8.18 -2.22 -2.64
C GLU A 45 -6.96 -2.78 -1.91
N LEU A 46 -6.52 -2.05 -0.89
CA LEU A 46 -5.32 -2.38 -0.13
C LEU A 46 -5.67 -2.71 1.32
N ASN A 47 -4.88 -3.60 1.91
CA ASN A 47 -4.83 -3.80 3.36
C ASN A 47 -3.92 -2.75 4.00
N SER A 48 -2.76 -2.50 3.39
CA SER A 48 -1.78 -1.57 3.93
C SER A 48 -0.91 -0.94 2.83
N VAL A 49 -0.27 0.17 3.18
CA VAL A 49 0.80 0.79 2.41
C VAL A 49 1.85 1.33 3.36
N SER A 50 3.11 1.08 3.04
CA SER A 50 4.27 1.67 3.69
C SER A 50 5.11 2.41 2.65
N THR A 51 5.59 3.59 3.01
CA THR A 51 6.44 4.43 2.16
C THR A 51 7.78 4.62 2.83
N SER A 52 8.87 4.36 2.11
CA SER A 52 10.22 4.63 2.60
C SER A 52 11.01 5.50 1.64
N LEU A 53 11.77 6.41 2.23
CA LEU A 53 12.69 7.30 1.56
C LEU A 53 14.03 7.23 2.29
N SER A 54 15.09 6.98 1.54
CA SER A 54 16.45 7.17 2.02
C SER A 54 17.06 8.35 1.28
N ARG A 55 17.55 9.33 2.03
CA ARG A 55 18.34 10.45 1.51
C ARG A 55 19.80 10.17 1.81
N ILE A 56 20.62 10.21 0.78
CA ILE A 56 22.06 10.25 0.94
C ILE A 56 22.41 11.73 1.00
N TYR A 57 22.81 12.21 2.17
CA TYR A 57 23.40 13.54 2.29
C TYR A 57 24.85 13.44 1.82
N ASP A 58 25.30 14.39 1.01
CA ASP A 58 26.67 14.46 0.52
C ASP A 58 27.67 14.67 1.67
N GLU A 59 27.99 13.62 2.41
CA GLU A 59 29.39 13.38 2.77
C GLU A 59 30.01 12.72 1.55
N ALA A 60 30.37 13.55 0.58
CA ALA A 60 30.88 13.13 -0.71
C ALA A 60 32.16 12.28 -0.56
N ILE A 61 32.01 10.96 -0.43
CA ILE A 61 33.01 10.05 -0.98
C ILE A 61 32.84 10.17 -2.50
N THR A 62 33.44 11.20 -3.07
CA THR A 62 33.79 11.23 -4.47
C THR A 62 34.77 10.07 -4.68
N ILE A 63 34.25 8.89 -4.98
CA ILE A 63 35.05 7.85 -5.61
C ILE A 63 35.45 8.48 -6.94
N LYS A 64 36.64 9.08 -6.98
CA LYS A 64 37.23 9.59 -8.21
C LYS A 64 37.11 8.45 -9.21
N ALA A 65 36.30 8.65 -10.25
CA ALA A 65 36.17 7.69 -11.32
C ALA A 65 37.59 7.31 -11.77
N VAL A 66 38.00 6.07 -11.50
CA VAL A 66 39.24 5.55 -12.07
C VAL A 66 39.00 5.58 -13.56
N LYS A 67 39.73 6.44 -14.26
CA LYS A 67 39.66 6.55 -15.72
C LYS A 67 40.04 5.19 -16.29
N ASP A 68 39.04 4.39 -16.64
CA ASP A 68 39.25 3.32 -17.60
C ASP A 68 39.73 3.95 -18.92
N SER A 69 40.65 3.27 -19.57
CA SER A 69 41.27 3.58 -20.86
C SER A 69 40.28 3.93 -22.00
N LEU A 70 38.97 3.72 -21.77
CA LEU A 70 37.88 3.98 -22.71
C LEU A 70 37.14 5.31 -22.52
N LYS A 71 37.56 6.22 -21.63
CA LYS A 71 36.95 7.57 -21.44
C LYS A 71 35.41 7.58 -21.30
N LYS A 72 34.81 6.48 -20.82
CA LYS A 72 33.37 6.44 -20.57
C LYS A 72 33.14 6.89 -19.14
N GLU A 73 32.61 8.09 -18.96
CA GLU A 73 32.12 8.53 -17.65
C GLU A 73 31.06 7.52 -17.20
N LEU A 74 31.36 6.78 -16.13
CA LEU A 74 30.33 6.01 -15.44
C LEU A 74 29.40 7.03 -14.80
N PRO A 75 28.08 6.99 -15.07
CA PRO A 75 27.17 7.91 -14.44
C PRO A 75 27.19 7.65 -12.93
N SER A 76 27.77 8.60 -12.19
CA SER A 76 27.55 8.76 -10.74
C SER A 76 26.11 9.23 -10.52
N SER A 77 25.15 8.36 -10.82
CA SER A 77 23.74 8.63 -10.59
C SER A 77 23.30 7.78 -9.42
N TYR A 78 23.38 8.34 -8.22
CA TYR A 78 22.58 7.85 -7.11
C TYR A 78 21.11 8.05 -7.53
N LEU A 79 20.45 6.96 -7.91
CA LEU A 79 19.07 6.99 -8.36
C LEU A 79 18.18 7.38 -7.18
N LYS A 80 17.75 8.64 -7.18
CA LYS A 80 16.69 9.18 -6.34
C LYS A 80 15.43 8.35 -6.55
N THR A 81 15.24 7.37 -5.68
CA THR A 81 14.14 6.41 -5.73
C THR A 81 13.39 6.42 -4.42
N PHE A 82 12.06 6.51 -4.51
CA PHE A 82 11.13 6.24 -3.42
C PHE A 82 10.63 4.81 -3.52
N TYR A 83 10.48 4.12 -2.39
CA TYR A 83 9.95 2.77 -2.36
C TYR A 83 8.63 2.73 -1.61
N PHE A 84 7.70 1.94 -2.16
CA PHE A 84 6.45 1.62 -1.51
C PHE A 84 6.39 0.11 -1.34
N THR A 85 5.93 -0.34 -0.17
CA THR A 85 5.46 -1.70 0.05
C THR A 85 3.95 -1.64 0.22
N ILE A 86 3.23 -2.39 -0.60
CA ILE A 86 1.78 -2.36 -0.73
C ILE A 86 1.27 -3.77 -0.50
N GLU A 87 0.26 -3.91 0.35
CA GLU A 87 -0.46 -5.17 0.52
C GLU A 87 -1.83 -5.03 -0.12
N ALA A 88 -2.07 -5.74 -1.22
CA ALA A 88 -3.35 -5.74 -1.91
C ALA A 88 -4.29 -6.78 -1.30
N LYS A 89 -5.57 -6.41 -1.13
CA LYS A 89 -6.63 -7.36 -0.72
C LYS A 89 -6.83 -8.47 -1.73
N LYS A 90 -6.83 -8.08 -3.00
CA LYS A 90 -6.96 -8.94 -4.16
C LYS A 90 -6.21 -8.32 -5.33
N ILE A 91 -5.64 -9.18 -6.16
CA ILE A 91 -4.98 -8.79 -7.40
C ILE A 91 -5.92 -9.06 -8.56
N SER A 92 -6.17 -8.05 -9.39
CA SER A 92 -6.98 -8.20 -10.59
C SER A 92 -6.10 -8.48 -11.81
N ASP A 93 -6.69 -9.08 -12.85
CA ASP A 93 -6.02 -9.31 -14.12
C ASP A 93 -5.50 -8.01 -14.75
N GLU A 94 -6.19 -6.88 -14.57
CA GLU A 94 -5.75 -5.59 -15.08
C GLU A 94 -4.48 -5.12 -14.38
N LEU A 95 -4.40 -5.28 -13.05
CA LEU A 95 -3.19 -4.93 -12.30
C LEU A 95 -2.02 -5.83 -12.69
N LEU A 96 -2.26 -7.14 -12.86
CA LEU A 96 -1.25 -8.06 -13.39
C LEU A 96 -0.75 -7.62 -14.76
N ARG A 97 -1.63 -7.12 -15.64
CA ARG A 97 -1.22 -6.59 -16.95
C ARG A 97 -0.37 -5.32 -16.85
N VAL A 98 -0.59 -4.46 -15.85
CA VAL A 98 0.30 -3.32 -15.55
C VAL A 98 1.71 -3.84 -15.22
N PHE A 99 1.78 -4.91 -14.42
CA PHE A 99 3.01 -5.46 -13.87
C PHE A 99 3.77 -6.41 -14.81
N ALA A 100 3.07 -7.03 -15.78
CA ALA A 100 3.63 -8.06 -16.65
C ALA A 100 4.74 -7.56 -17.60
N ARG A 101 4.76 -6.26 -17.94
CA ARG A 101 5.75 -5.70 -18.85
C ARG A 101 7.00 -5.26 -18.09
N LYS A 102 8.15 -5.83 -18.45
CA LYS A 102 9.47 -5.40 -17.95
C LYS A 102 9.65 -3.90 -18.18
N GLN A 103 10.09 -3.18 -17.14
CA GLN A 103 10.33 -1.74 -17.16
C GLN A 103 9.11 -0.85 -17.48
N ASN A 104 7.88 -1.39 -17.35
CA ASN A 104 6.70 -0.54 -17.49
C ASN A 104 6.73 0.59 -16.46
N LYS A 105 6.39 1.80 -16.92
CA LYS A 105 6.28 2.99 -16.08
C LYS A 105 4.83 3.40 -15.97
N PHE A 106 4.40 3.71 -14.76
CA PHE A 106 3.02 4.09 -14.50
C PHE A 106 2.95 5.14 -13.39
N ASP A 107 1.91 5.96 -13.48
CA ASP A 107 1.56 6.93 -12.46
C ASP A 107 0.36 6.42 -11.68
N GLY A 108 0.26 6.83 -10.43
CA GLY A 108 -0.85 6.40 -9.60
C GLY A 108 -1.11 7.27 -8.39
N THR A 109 -2.20 6.93 -7.71
CA THR A 109 -2.69 7.62 -6.53
C THR A 109 -3.16 6.60 -5.52
N ILE A 110 -2.73 6.74 -4.27
CA ILE A 110 -3.25 6.00 -3.13
C ILE A 110 -4.13 6.95 -2.33
N THR A 111 -5.34 6.51 -2.01
CA THR A 111 -6.31 7.29 -1.24
C THR A 111 -6.71 6.51 0.00
N MET A 112 -6.63 7.16 1.15
CA MET A 112 -7.12 6.66 2.43
C MET A 112 -8.28 7.55 2.88
N ILE A 113 -9.45 6.95 3.06
CA ILE A 113 -10.69 7.63 3.42
C ILE A 113 -11.18 7.04 4.75
N ASP A 114 -11.38 7.89 5.76
CA ASP A 114 -12.13 7.52 6.96
C ASP A 114 -13.61 7.60 6.61
N THR A 115 -14.31 6.45 6.63
CA THR A 115 -15.71 6.36 6.22
C THR A 115 -16.64 7.13 7.15
N PHE A 116 -16.21 7.48 8.36
CA PHE A 116 -16.96 8.27 9.32
C PHE A 116 -16.57 9.76 9.29
N GLY A 117 -15.64 10.16 8.41
CA GLY A 117 -15.26 11.55 8.21
C GLY A 117 -14.50 12.18 9.37
N LYS A 118 -14.07 11.39 10.37
CA LYS A 118 -13.33 11.90 11.53
C LYS A 118 -11.94 12.39 11.15
N ASN A 119 -11.30 11.72 10.18
CA ASN A 119 -10.01 12.11 9.65
C ASN A 119 -10.14 12.61 8.20
N PRO A 120 -9.37 13.63 7.80
CA PRO A 120 -9.35 14.09 6.42
C PRO A 120 -8.76 13.01 5.51
N THR A 121 -9.26 12.96 4.26
CA THR A 121 -8.73 12.06 3.23
C THR A 121 -7.23 12.29 3.05
N ARG A 122 -6.45 11.22 3.13
CA ARG A 122 -5.02 11.23 2.77
C ARG A 122 -4.88 10.81 1.32
N THR A 123 -4.11 11.56 0.54
CA THR A 123 -3.82 11.26 -0.86
C THR A 123 -2.33 11.22 -1.09
N ILE A 124 -1.81 10.09 -1.57
CA ILE A 124 -0.42 9.96 -2.01
C ILE A 124 -0.42 9.82 -3.52
N LYS A 125 0.24 10.73 -4.24
CA LYS A 125 0.46 10.58 -5.69
C LYS A 125 1.89 10.19 -5.94
N PHE A 126 2.10 9.24 -6.83
CA PHE A 126 3.43 8.83 -7.26
C PHE A 126 3.52 8.87 -8.78
N LYS A 127 4.70 9.17 -9.32
CA LYS A 127 4.95 9.18 -10.76
C LYS A 127 6.16 8.37 -11.17
N GLN A 128 6.14 7.91 -12.43
CA GLN A 128 7.20 7.12 -13.02
C GLN A 128 7.51 5.86 -12.22
N ALA A 129 6.48 5.27 -11.63
CA ALA A 129 6.60 4.07 -10.83
C ALA A 129 6.86 2.84 -11.71
N SER A 130 7.59 1.89 -11.16
CA SER A 130 7.80 0.56 -11.75
C SER A 130 7.69 -0.50 -10.68
N LEU A 131 7.23 -1.68 -11.06
CA LEU A 131 7.29 -2.85 -10.19
C LEU A 131 8.75 -3.16 -9.84
N TYR A 132 9.03 -3.23 -8.54
CA TYR A 132 10.31 -3.66 -7.99
C TYR A 132 10.27 -5.14 -7.60
N SER A 133 9.21 -5.56 -6.91
CA SER A 133 8.97 -6.97 -6.58
C SER A 133 7.48 -7.26 -6.43
N TYR A 134 7.12 -8.53 -6.64
CA TYR A 134 5.77 -9.06 -6.47
C TYR A 134 5.86 -10.42 -5.78
N SER A 135 5.10 -10.60 -4.71
CA SER A 135 4.95 -11.88 -4.02
C SER A 135 3.47 -12.10 -3.73
N ASP A 136 2.98 -13.27 -4.11
CA ASP A 136 1.58 -13.66 -3.91
C ASP A 136 1.56 -14.99 -3.17
N GLN A 137 0.71 -15.08 -2.14
CA GLN A 137 0.54 -16.26 -1.32
C GLN A 137 -0.93 -16.64 -1.36
N MET A 138 -1.22 -17.78 -1.98
CA MET A 138 -2.58 -18.30 -2.11
C MET A 138 -2.77 -19.51 -1.20
N SER A 139 -3.94 -19.60 -0.55
CA SER A 139 -4.30 -20.76 0.25
C SER A 139 -5.76 -21.15 0.04
N SER A 140 -6.07 -22.43 0.20
CA SER A 140 -7.45 -22.93 0.18
C SER A 140 -8.25 -22.57 1.43
N MET A 141 -7.61 -21.97 2.44
CA MET A 141 -8.21 -21.55 3.70
C MET A 141 -8.29 -20.02 3.73
N SER A 142 -9.45 -19.48 3.33
CA SER A 142 -9.68 -18.03 3.32
C SER A 142 -10.17 -17.56 4.70
N TYR A 143 -9.45 -16.62 5.31
CA TYR A 143 -9.91 -15.92 6.52
C TYR A 143 -10.67 -14.62 6.22
N ASN A 144 -10.51 -14.03 5.02
CA ASN A 144 -10.99 -12.68 4.67
C ASN A 144 -11.69 -12.61 3.30
N ASP A 145 -12.48 -13.64 2.94
CA ASP A 145 -13.15 -13.76 1.63
C ASP A 145 -12.21 -13.56 0.40
N SER A 146 -10.92 -13.85 0.56
CA SER A 146 -9.89 -13.74 -0.46
C SER A 146 -9.02 -14.98 -0.45
N TYR A 147 -8.60 -15.44 -1.64
CA TYR A 147 -7.72 -16.59 -1.81
C TYR A 147 -6.29 -16.34 -1.27
N GLY A 148 -5.95 -15.11 -0.89
CA GLY A 148 -4.62 -14.75 -0.45
C GLY A 148 -4.43 -13.26 -0.22
N SER A 149 -3.18 -12.87 0.06
CA SER A 149 -2.73 -11.48 0.09
C SER A 149 -1.48 -11.34 -0.77
N ALA A 150 -1.41 -10.28 -1.56
CA ALA A 150 -0.25 -10.01 -2.39
C ALA A 150 0.55 -8.85 -1.83
N SER A 151 1.86 -9.06 -1.67
CA SER A 151 2.84 -8.03 -1.33
C SER A 151 3.50 -7.52 -2.61
N ILE A 152 3.37 -6.22 -2.84
CA ILE A 152 3.88 -5.53 -4.02
C ILE A 152 4.87 -4.48 -3.53
N SER A 153 6.08 -4.47 -4.09
CA SER A 153 6.96 -3.31 -3.96
C SER A 153 7.04 -2.56 -5.27
N ILE A 154 6.83 -1.24 -5.22
CA ILE A 154 7.06 -0.35 -6.37
C ILE A 154 8.15 0.67 -6.03
N SER A 155 8.92 1.03 -7.04
CA SER A 155 9.88 2.12 -7.00
C SER A 155 9.39 3.27 -7.86
N CYS A 156 9.54 4.53 -7.43
CA CYS A 156 9.10 5.69 -8.22
C CYS A 156 10.04 6.89 -8.05
N GLN A 157 9.93 7.87 -8.94
CA GLN A 157 10.82 9.05 -8.98
C GLN A 157 10.25 10.26 -8.24
N GLU A 158 8.93 10.41 -8.24
CA GLU A 158 8.27 11.53 -7.59
C GLU A 158 7.17 11.02 -6.66
N VAL A 159 7.07 11.62 -5.47
CA VAL A 159 5.99 11.40 -4.53
C VAL A 159 5.44 12.74 -4.06
N SER A 160 4.12 12.83 -3.91
CA SER A 160 3.48 13.90 -3.16
C SER A 160 2.45 13.34 -2.19
N ILE A 161 2.38 13.91 -0.99
CA ILE A 161 1.43 13.53 0.05
C ILE A 161 0.56 14.74 0.36
N ASN A 162 -0.75 14.61 0.20
CA ASN A 162 -1.73 15.69 0.33
C ASN A 162 -1.37 16.95 -0.50
N GLY A 163 -0.76 16.74 -1.68
CA GLY A 163 -0.30 17.82 -2.56
C GLY A 163 1.08 18.38 -2.22
N ILE A 164 1.70 17.97 -1.11
CA ILE A 164 3.07 18.37 -0.74
C ILE A 164 4.05 17.44 -1.46
N VAL A 165 4.87 18.00 -2.35
CA VAL A 165 5.92 17.25 -3.07
C VAL A 165 7.05 16.89 -2.12
N ILE A 166 7.46 15.63 -2.13
CA ILE A 166 8.61 15.16 -1.35
C ILE A 166 9.83 15.18 -2.25
N GLU A 167 10.77 16.07 -1.95
CA GLU A 167 12.03 16.18 -2.69
C GLU A 167 13.04 15.12 -2.22
N GLN A 168 13.89 14.71 -3.17
CA GLN A 168 15.01 13.81 -2.96
C GLN A 168 16.25 14.42 -3.61
#